data_AF-A0A672MUZ4-F1
#
_entry.id   AF-A0A672MUZ4-F1
#
_cell.length_a   1.000
_cell.length_b   1.000
_cell.length_c   1.000
_cell.angle_alpha   90.00
_cell.angle_beta   90.00
_cell.angle_gamma   90.00
#
_symmetry.space_group_name_H-M   'P 1'
#
loop_
_entity.id
_entity.type
_entity.pdbx_description
1 polymer ?
#
loop_
_entity_poly.entity_id
_entity_poly.type
_entity_poly.pdbx_seq_one_letter_code
_entity_poly.pdbx_strand_id
1 'polypeptide(L)'
;MLIKLSKPATLDEFLKPVDLPKSCAPPDTMCRVSGWGITMNQMCLNLPIISDRDCNNSYPGLITGSMFCAGHLEGGKGVCQGDSGGPVVCNGELQLIVSAGGRCAAKDQPGVFTKV
;
A
#
# COMPACT_ATOMS: atom_id res chain seq x y z
N MET A 1 -10.60 -7.32 -5.72
CA MET A 1 -11.93 -7.70 -5.16
C MET A 1 -12.73 -6.43 -5.00
N LEU A 2 -14.01 -6.42 -5.39
CA LEU A 2 -14.94 -5.31 -5.12
C LEU A 2 -16.06 -5.83 -4.22
N ILE A 3 -16.47 -5.02 -3.25
CA ILE A 3 -17.56 -5.34 -2.32
C ILE A 3 -18.69 -4.35 -2.56
N LYS A 4 -19.89 -4.86 -2.82
CA LYS A 4 -21.10 -4.05 -2.91
C LYS A 4 -21.77 -4.01 -1.55
N LEU A 5 -21.97 -2.82 -0.99
CA LEU A 5 -22.73 -2.64 0.24
C LEU A 5 -24.21 -3.03 0.01
N SER A 6 -24.85 -3.62 1.02
CA SER A 6 -26.27 -3.97 0.95
C SER A 6 -27.18 -2.74 0.88
N LYS A 7 -26.70 -1.59 1.38
CA LYS A 7 -27.32 -0.27 1.28
C LYS A 7 -26.25 0.78 0.98
N PRO A 8 -26.56 1.84 0.22
CA PRO A 8 -25.63 2.96 0.01
C PRO A 8 -25.21 3.59 1.35
N ALA A 9 -23.94 3.98 1.45
CA ALA A 9 -23.44 4.75 2.59
C ALA A 9 -23.89 6.22 2.48
N THR A 10 -24.22 6.83 3.61
CA THR A 10 -24.45 8.28 3.69
C THR A 10 -23.10 8.97 3.87
N LEU A 11 -22.71 9.80 2.90
CA LEU A 11 -21.44 10.52 2.96
C LEU A 11 -21.55 11.72 3.90
N ASP A 12 -20.47 11.98 4.65
CA ASP A 12 -20.37 13.12 5.57
C ASP A 12 -18.91 13.59 5.70
N GLU A 13 -18.58 14.32 6.77
CA GLU A 13 -17.22 14.80 7.01
C GLU A 13 -16.22 13.70 7.38
N PHE A 14 -16.71 12.56 7.90
CA PHE A 14 -15.92 11.41 8.34
C PHE A 14 -15.93 10.25 7.34
N LEU A 15 -16.93 10.17 6.46
CA LEU A 15 -17.09 9.12 5.46
C LEU A 15 -17.13 9.71 4.04
N LYS A 16 -16.02 9.54 3.32
CA LYS A 16 -15.85 9.99 1.94
C LYS A 16 -15.17 8.91 1.09
N PRO A 17 -15.51 8.80 -0.20
CA PRO A 17 -14.74 7.96 -1.11
C PRO A 17 -13.34 8.52 -1.33
N VAL A 18 -12.44 7.67 -1.80
CA VAL A 18 -11.12 8.05 -2.33
C VAL A 18 -11.16 7.96 -3.85
N ASP A 19 -10.50 8.90 -4.51
CA ASP A 19 -10.45 8.92 -5.97
C ASP A 19 -9.60 7.79 -6.54
N LEU A 20 -9.98 7.30 -7.71
CA LEU A 20 -9.18 6.34 -8.47
C LEU A 20 -8.02 7.07 -9.19
N PRO A 21 -6.88 6.40 -9.38
CA PRO A 21 -5.71 7.01 -9.98
C PRO A 21 -5.93 7.25 -11.48
N LYS A 22 -5.53 8.43 -11.96
CA LYS A 22 -5.55 8.75 -13.41
C LYS A 22 -4.29 8.27 -14.13
N SER A 23 -3.21 8.11 -13.38
CA SER A 23 -1.92 7.61 -13.83
C SER A 23 -1.19 6.97 -12.65
N CYS A 24 -0.28 6.04 -12.94
CA CYS A 24 0.54 5.43 -11.90
C CYS A 24 1.45 6.47 -11.26
N ALA A 25 1.52 6.46 -9.93
CA ALA A 25 2.49 7.24 -9.20
C ALA A 25 3.93 6.74 -9.47
N PRO A 26 4.89 7.63 -9.77
CA PRO A 26 6.27 7.25 -10.03
C PRO A 26 6.99 6.79 -8.74
N PRO A 27 8.17 6.14 -8.86
CA PRO A 27 9.04 5.88 -7.73
C PRO A 27 9.32 7.14 -6.90
N ASP A 28 9.61 6.95 -5.61
CA ASP A 28 9.83 8.00 -4.61
C ASP A 28 8.59 8.84 -4.26
N THR A 29 7.44 8.60 -4.89
CA THR A 29 6.18 9.22 -4.47
C THR A 29 5.84 8.77 -3.06
N MET A 30 5.72 9.73 -2.13
CA MET A 30 5.29 9.46 -0.76
C MET A 30 3.79 9.21 -0.71
N CYS A 31 3.41 8.07 -0.14
CA CYS A 31 2.03 7.64 -0.03
C CYS A 31 1.69 7.33 1.42
N ARG A 32 0.45 7.62 1.82
CA ARG A 32 -0.05 7.29 3.15
C ARG A 32 -0.71 5.92 3.11
N VAL A 33 -0.26 5.03 3.98
CA VAL A 33 -0.92 3.75 4.27
C VAL A 33 -1.55 3.82 5.65
N SER A 34 -2.71 3.18 5.81
CA SER A 34 -3.45 3.12 7.06
C SER A 34 -4.12 1.77 7.25
N GLY A 35 -4.13 1.26 8.48
CA GLY A 35 -4.73 -0.03 8.80
C GLY A 35 -4.75 -0.32 10.30
N TRP A 36 -5.44 -1.40 10.65
CA TRP A 36 -5.51 -1.95 12.01
C TRP A 36 -4.78 -3.29 12.12
N GLY A 37 -3.84 -3.57 11.22
CA GLY A 37 -2.97 -4.73 11.33
C GLY A 37 -2.12 -4.68 12.60
N ILE A 38 -1.27 -5.70 12.77
CA ILE A 38 -0.36 -5.77 13.91
C ILE A 38 0.64 -4.63 13.80
N THR A 39 0.35 -3.53 14.49
CA THR A 39 1.22 -2.36 14.50
C THR A 39 2.25 -2.51 15.59
N MET A 40 3.53 -2.29 15.25
CA MET A 40 4.54 -2.13 16.27
C MET A 40 4.47 -0.76 16.96
N ASN A 41 3.86 0.28 16.35
CA ASN A 41 3.70 1.62 16.98
C ASN A 41 2.77 2.64 16.25
N GLN A 42 2.29 2.40 15.01
CA GLN A 42 1.55 3.40 14.22
C GLN A 42 0.46 2.77 13.34
N MET A 43 -0.77 3.29 13.39
CA MET A 43 -1.91 2.89 12.53
C MET A 43 -1.94 3.60 11.17
N CYS A 44 -1.10 4.62 11.00
CA CYS A 44 -0.93 5.38 9.77
C CYS A 44 0.54 5.75 9.62
N LEU A 45 1.11 5.54 8.44
CA LEU A 45 2.48 5.92 8.14
C LEU A 45 2.64 6.29 6.66
N ASN A 46 3.70 7.02 6.34
CA ASN A 46 4.04 7.37 4.97
C ASN A 46 5.15 6.46 4.46
N LEU A 47 4.97 5.85 3.28
CA LEU A 47 5.98 5.04 2.59
C LEU A 47 6.21 5.62 1.18
N PRO A 48 7.46 5.62 0.68
CA PRO A 48 7.72 5.89 -0.73
C PRO A 48 7.37 4.68 -1.58
N ILE A 49 6.93 4.91 -2.82
CA ILE A 49 6.91 3.89 -3.87
C ILE A 49 8.35 3.51 -4.22
N ILE A 50 8.63 2.22 -4.29
CA ILE A 50 9.92 1.68 -4.67
C ILE A 50 9.93 1.42 -6.17
N SER A 51 11.09 1.60 -6.81
CA SER A 51 11.26 1.33 -8.23
C SER A 51 10.96 -0.15 -8.57
N ASP A 52 10.43 -0.40 -9.77
CA ASP A 52 10.18 -1.78 -10.24
C ASP A 52 11.46 -2.63 -10.20
N ARG A 53 12.62 -2.01 -10.45
CA ARG A 53 13.92 -2.67 -10.38
C ARG A 53 14.23 -3.15 -8.96
N ASP A 54 14.10 -2.28 -7.98
CA ASP A 54 14.45 -2.61 -6.59
C ASP A 54 13.42 -3.57 -5.99
N CYS A 55 12.14 -3.41 -6.34
CA CYS A 55 11.08 -4.35 -5.98
C CYS A 55 11.38 -5.76 -6.51
N ASN A 56 11.78 -5.88 -7.78
CA ASN A 56 12.21 -7.15 -8.38
C ASN A 56 13.49 -7.71 -7.74
N ASN A 57 14.44 -6.86 -7.35
CA ASN A 57 15.65 -7.30 -6.66
C ASN A 57 15.34 -7.91 -5.28
N SER A 58 14.37 -7.35 -4.55
CA SER A 58 13.88 -7.89 -3.29
C SER A 58 13.12 -9.21 -3.47
N TYR A 59 12.41 -9.38 -4.59
CA TYR A 59 11.57 -10.55 -4.87
C TYR A 59 11.77 -11.12 -6.29
N PRO A 60 12.94 -11.70 -6.60
CA PRO A 60 13.26 -12.11 -7.97
C PRO A 60 12.27 -13.14 -8.53
N GLY A 61 11.67 -12.81 -9.67
CA GLY A 61 10.73 -13.69 -10.38
C GLY A 61 9.31 -13.75 -9.78
N LEU A 62 9.02 -12.99 -8.72
CA LEU A 62 7.73 -13.00 -8.05
C LEU A 62 6.86 -11.76 -8.36
N ILE A 63 7.48 -10.63 -8.71
CA ILE A 63 6.77 -9.37 -9.00
C ILE A 63 6.25 -9.39 -10.44
N THR A 64 4.98 -9.03 -10.60
CA THR A 64 4.31 -8.91 -11.91
C THR A 64 4.01 -7.44 -12.23
N GLY A 65 3.64 -7.13 -13.47
CA GLY A 65 3.27 -5.76 -13.88
C GLY A 65 2.04 -5.17 -13.17
N SER A 66 1.29 -5.98 -12.41
CA SER A 66 0.14 -5.56 -11.60
C SER A 66 0.49 -5.41 -10.10
N MET A 67 1.77 -5.45 -9.74
CA MET A 67 2.25 -5.34 -8.36
C MET A 67 3.27 -4.22 -8.26
N PHE A 68 3.19 -3.42 -7.20
CA PHE A 68 4.19 -2.42 -6.83
C PHE A 68 4.76 -2.73 -5.45
N CYS A 69 5.98 -2.29 -5.19
CA CYS A 69 6.52 -2.23 -3.84
C CYS A 69 6.44 -0.81 -3.27
N ALA A 70 6.22 -0.72 -1.97
CA ALA A 70 6.37 0.52 -1.22
C ALA A 70 6.98 0.23 0.15
N GLY A 71 7.83 1.13 0.64
CA GLY A 71 8.57 0.89 1.87
C GLY A 71 9.94 1.52 1.90
N HIS A 72 10.63 1.29 3.01
CA HIS A 72 12.05 1.61 3.16
C HIS A 72 12.83 0.31 3.11
N LEU A 73 13.82 0.21 2.21
CA LEU A 73 14.64 -1.00 2.08
C LEU A 73 15.49 -1.24 3.35
N GLU A 74 15.78 -0.21 4.13
CA GLU A 74 16.42 -0.36 5.44
C GLU A 74 15.54 -1.11 6.46
N GLY A 75 14.24 -1.22 6.20
CA GLY A 75 13.26 -1.77 7.12
C GLY A 75 12.79 -0.76 8.18
N GLY A 76 12.25 -1.26 9.29
CA GLY A 76 11.80 -0.48 10.45
C GLY A 76 10.43 0.18 10.30
N LYS A 77 9.93 0.40 9.07
CA LYS A 77 8.58 0.89 8.79
C LYS A 77 7.96 0.11 7.64
N GLY A 78 6.68 -0.26 7.78
CA GLY A 78 5.97 -0.98 6.74
C GLY A 78 4.59 -1.46 7.20
N VAL A 79 3.89 -2.12 6.29
CA VAL A 79 2.64 -2.83 6.56
C VAL A 79 2.91 -4.17 7.23
N CYS A 80 1.90 -4.71 7.92
CA CYS A 80 2.00 -5.98 8.62
C CYS A 80 0.73 -6.83 8.49
N GLN A 81 0.68 -7.98 9.18
CA GLN A 81 -0.48 -8.86 9.11
C GLN A 81 -1.74 -8.14 9.61
N GLY A 82 -2.82 -8.23 8.85
CA GLY A 82 -4.09 -7.55 9.14
C GLY A 82 -4.28 -6.21 8.42
N ASP A 83 -3.25 -5.68 7.76
CA ASP A 83 -3.40 -4.48 6.91
C ASP A 83 -3.93 -4.81 5.50
N SER A 84 -4.01 -6.09 5.12
CA SER A 84 -4.44 -6.55 3.79
C SER A 84 -5.80 -5.98 3.39
N GLY A 85 -5.89 -5.45 2.17
CA GLY A 85 -7.07 -4.73 1.67
C GLY A 85 -7.11 -3.25 2.04
N GLY A 86 -6.22 -2.80 2.93
CA GLY A 86 -6.08 -1.39 3.31
C GLY A 86 -5.61 -0.51 2.13
N PRO A 87 -5.90 0.80 2.18
CA PRO A 87 -5.55 1.72 1.12
C PRO A 87 -4.11 2.21 1.24
N VAL A 88 -3.47 2.45 0.09
CA VAL A 88 -2.26 3.26 -0.03
C VAL A 88 -2.57 4.43 -0.95
N VAL A 89 -2.67 5.61 -0.35
CA VAL A 89 -3.13 6.83 -1.02
C VAL A 89 -1.94 7.73 -1.29
N CYS A 90 -1.76 8.12 -2.55
CA CYS A 90 -0.72 9.06 -2.97
C CYS A 90 -1.42 10.26 -3.62
N ASN A 91 -1.12 11.48 -3.15
CA ASN A 91 -1.71 12.72 -3.70
C ASN A 91 -3.25 12.72 -3.77
N GLY A 92 -3.92 12.02 -2.85
CA GLY A 92 -5.39 11.92 -2.79
C GLY A 92 -6.01 10.80 -3.63
N GLU A 93 -5.21 10.07 -4.42
CA GLU A 93 -5.66 8.96 -5.25
C GLU A 93 -5.26 7.59 -4.65
N LEU A 94 -6.14 6.60 -4.73
CA LEU A 94 -5.88 5.22 -4.30
C LEU A 94 -4.97 4.53 -5.32
N GLN A 95 -3.66 4.63 -5.13
CA GLN A 95 -2.70 4.04 -6.05
C GLN A 95 -2.54 2.54 -5.80
N LEU A 96 -2.51 2.11 -4.53
CA LEU A 96 -2.23 0.71 -4.20
C LEU A 96 -3.16 0.15 -3.11
N ILE A 97 -3.26 -1.17 -3.09
CA ILE A 97 -3.97 -1.93 -2.04
C ILE A 97 -2.99 -2.88 -1.37
N VAL A 98 -2.95 -2.86 -0.03
CA VAL A 98 -2.09 -3.76 0.75
C VAL A 98 -2.41 -5.22 0.40
N SER A 99 -1.40 -5.97 -0.01
CA SER A 99 -1.57 -7.36 -0.43
C SER A 99 -0.70 -8.30 0.41
N ALA A 100 0.60 -8.33 0.12
CA ALA A 100 1.54 -9.30 0.64
C ALA A 100 2.87 -8.62 1.00
N GLY A 101 3.79 -9.39 1.56
CA GLY A 101 5.13 -8.93 1.85
C GLY A 101 5.94 -10.02 2.54
N GLY A 102 7.21 -9.73 2.76
CA GLY A 102 8.06 -10.54 3.64
C GLY A 102 7.68 -10.36 5.11
N ARG A 103 8.67 -10.46 5.99
CA ARG A 103 8.47 -10.11 7.41
C ARG A 103 8.17 -8.62 7.54
N CYS A 104 7.30 -8.25 8.48
CA CYS A 104 6.87 -6.86 8.66
C CYS A 104 8.07 -5.95 8.89
N ALA A 105 8.17 -4.90 8.08
CA ALA A 105 9.23 -3.89 8.17
C ALA A 105 10.65 -4.48 8.21
N ALA A 106 10.87 -5.64 7.56
CA ALA A 106 12.18 -6.24 7.49
C ALA A 106 13.06 -5.57 6.43
N LYS A 107 14.36 -5.51 6.70
CA LYS A 107 15.37 -5.03 5.75
C LYS A 107 15.30 -5.83 4.45
N ASP A 108 15.41 -5.13 3.32
CA ASP A 108 15.36 -5.63 1.95
C ASP A 108 14.06 -6.37 1.57
N GLN A 109 13.02 -6.26 2.40
CA GLN A 109 11.72 -6.91 2.22
C GLN A 109 10.58 -5.87 2.28
N PRO A 110 10.46 -5.00 1.26
CA PRO A 110 9.41 -4.00 1.23
C PRO A 110 8.02 -4.62 1.11
N GLY A 111 6.98 -3.84 1.44
CA GLY A 111 5.61 -4.30 1.23
C GLY A 111 5.32 -4.46 -0.26
N VAL A 112 4.52 -5.47 -0.62
CA VAL A 112 4.03 -5.72 -1.97
C VAL A 112 2.54 -5.41 -2.02
N PHE A 113 2.15 -4.60 -2.99
CA PHE A 113 0.82 -4.04 -3.10
C PHE A 113 0.25 -4.32 -4.48
N THR A 114 -1.08 -4.47 -4.55
CA THR A 114 -1.78 -4.49 -5.83
C THR A 114 -1.77 -3.09 -6.43
N LYS A 115 -1.38 -2.99 -7.70
CA LYS A 115 -1.44 -1.75 -8.49
C LYS A 115 -2.87 -1.50 -8.96
N VAL A 116 -3.46 -0.36 -8.56
CA VAL A 116 -4.80 0.10 -8.97
C VAL A 116 -4.70 0.92 -10.25
#